data_AF-A0A7X8H2C6-F1
#
_entry.id   AF-A0A7X8H2C6-F1
#
_cell.length_a   1.000
_cell.length_b   1.000
_cell.length_c   1.000
_cell.angle_alpha   90.00
_cell.angle_beta   90.00
_cell.angle_gamma   90.00
#
_symmetry.space_group_name_H-M   'P 1'
#
loop_
_entity.id
_entity.type
_entity.pdbx_description
1 polymer ?
#
loop_
_entity_poly.entity_id
_entity_poly.type
_entity_poly.pdbx_seq_one_letter_code
_entity_poly.pdbx_strand_id
1 'polypeptide(L)'
;MKKLILLLSLCVAIFTANAQIFTEYFQTAPIGGNLEGYNDWYVSLKSSEANGVSPKIAEGALFYTGYAGSNIGNVAVLDSVVGATSATQRISTKIVKFGSDTLKAVVGEKIYAAFLANISSHSYRSYRDFFTYEGSKTSSMTRGRVFAKVSTDGSELFIAVTKNSSSEYVESSSIPGLTLYPDVNHLFVLVYETIDGSSNDIITLYIDPDLTKSEAEQTNKLVATDSQTDYSATAGLGINLRQRGIGAQVGGIRVGKSWDKVLLDIPNAVNTPKNGSTTIWTSGKNIMTNNKGTIKIFNLTGAELISAKTDGCLTTNLSKGLYIVRFNNVDGKTTVSKISLN
;
A
#
# COMPACT_ATOMS: atom_id res chain seq x y z
N MET A 1 -47.88 -23.07 3.62
CA MET A 1 -46.49 -23.45 3.19
C MET A 1 -45.95 -22.70 1.96
N LYS A 2 -46.76 -22.00 1.14
CA LYS A 2 -46.26 -21.28 -0.05
C LYS A 2 -45.85 -19.81 0.17
N LYS A 3 -46.16 -19.22 1.34
CA LYS A 3 -45.81 -17.82 1.67
C LYS A 3 -44.52 -17.65 2.49
N LEU A 4 -43.96 -18.74 3.03
CA LEU A 4 -42.72 -18.69 3.83
C LEU A 4 -41.44 -18.86 2.96
N ILE A 5 -41.58 -19.44 1.76
CA ILE A 5 -40.46 -19.67 0.83
C ILE A 5 -40.11 -18.38 0.07
N LEU A 6 -41.06 -17.46 -0.11
CA LEU A 6 -40.81 -16.18 -0.78
C LEU A 6 -39.98 -15.22 0.09
N LEU A 7 -40.08 -15.31 1.42
CA LEU A 7 -39.31 -14.47 2.35
C LEU A 7 -37.86 -14.95 2.50
N LEU A 8 -37.62 -16.26 2.39
CA LEU A 8 -36.26 -16.83 2.42
C LEU A 8 -35.50 -16.63 1.10
N SER A 9 -36.22 -16.39 0.00
CA SER A 9 -35.64 -16.06 -1.31
C SER A 9 -35.28 -14.57 -1.45
N LEU A 10 -35.82 -13.71 -0.58
CA LEU A 10 -35.54 -12.27 -0.57
C LEU A 10 -34.40 -11.87 0.38
N CYS A 11 -34.02 -12.74 1.32
CA CYS A 11 -32.95 -12.49 2.30
C CYS A 11 -31.55 -12.96 1.86
N VAL A 12 -31.39 -13.51 0.64
CA VAL A 12 -30.07 -13.95 0.12
C VAL A 12 -29.57 -13.05 -1.02
N ALA A 13 -30.33 -12.01 -1.40
CA ALA A 13 -29.94 -11.05 -2.42
C ALA A 13 -29.32 -9.74 -1.86
N ILE A 14 -28.73 -9.77 -0.65
CA ILE A 14 -27.98 -8.63 -0.08
C ILE A 14 -26.46 -8.84 -0.15
N PHE A 15 -25.98 -10.01 -0.61
CA PHE A 15 -24.55 -10.23 -0.73
C PHE A 15 -24.05 -9.92 -2.14
N THR A 16 -23.15 -8.93 -2.22
CA THR A 16 -22.34 -8.46 -3.36
C THR A 16 -22.84 -7.20 -4.09
N ALA A 17 -23.09 -6.11 -3.36
CA ALA A 17 -22.88 -4.79 -3.94
C ALA A 17 -21.38 -4.58 -4.20
N ASN A 18 -20.96 -4.91 -5.44
CA ASN A 18 -19.75 -4.49 -6.15
C ASN A 18 -18.40 -4.56 -5.41
N ALA A 19 -17.71 -5.70 -5.58
CA ALA A 19 -16.29 -5.91 -5.32
C ALA A 19 -15.39 -5.14 -6.31
N GLN A 20 -15.64 -3.85 -6.51
CA GLN A 20 -14.87 -3.02 -7.43
C GLN A 20 -13.58 -2.55 -6.73
N ILE A 21 -12.45 -2.86 -7.36
CA ILE A 21 -11.12 -2.47 -6.91
C ILE A 21 -10.44 -1.76 -8.07
N PHE A 22 -9.84 -0.61 -7.77
CA PHE A 22 -8.97 0.09 -8.68
C PHE A 22 -7.55 -0.33 -8.35
N THR A 23 -6.76 -0.65 -9.36
CA THR A 23 -5.37 -1.07 -9.19
C THR A 23 -4.45 -0.16 -9.96
N GLU A 24 -3.34 0.23 -9.35
CA GLU A 24 -2.24 0.90 -10.02
C GLU A 24 -0.93 0.20 -9.69
N TYR A 25 -0.37 -0.47 -10.71
CA TYR A 25 0.88 -1.21 -10.63
C TYR A 25 1.95 -0.64 -11.57
N PHE A 26 1.66 0.44 -12.31
CA PHE A 26 2.59 1.11 -13.22
C PHE A 26 3.27 0.18 -14.26
N GLN A 27 2.70 -1.01 -14.51
CA GLN A 27 3.35 -2.09 -15.26
C GLN A 27 3.67 -1.73 -16.71
N THR A 28 2.88 -0.84 -17.31
CA THR A 28 3.07 -0.38 -18.70
C THR A 28 3.59 1.05 -18.78
N ALA A 29 3.90 1.67 -17.65
CA ALA A 29 4.43 3.02 -17.62
C ALA A 29 5.89 3.04 -18.11
N PRO A 30 6.30 4.02 -18.94
CA PRO A 30 7.68 4.09 -19.43
C PRO A 30 8.67 4.32 -18.29
N ILE A 31 9.70 3.47 -18.18
CA ILE A 31 10.78 3.65 -17.19
C ILE A 31 11.51 4.97 -17.43
N GLY A 32 11.76 5.73 -16.36
CA GLY A 32 12.28 7.11 -16.40
C GLY A 32 11.24 8.16 -16.83
N GLY A 33 10.05 7.73 -17.25
CA GLY A 33 8.92 8.58 -17.61
C GLY A 33 8.33 9.32 -16.42
N ASN A 34 7.58 10.38 -16.70
CA ASN A 34 6.77 11.08 -15.72
C ASN A 34 5.58 10.21 -15.31
N LEU A 35 5.14 10.33 -14.05
CA LEU A 35 3.90 9.73 -13.57
C LEU A 35 2.68 10.36 -14.27
N GLU A 36 2.63 11.69 -14.33
CA GLU A 36 1.53 12.38 -14.99
C GLU A 36 1.52 12.11 -16.50
N GLY A 37 0.32 11.89 -17.04
CA GLY A 37 0.11 11.46 -18.43
C GLY A 37 0.07 9.93 -18.60
N TYR A 38 0.50 9.15 -17.61
CA TYR A 38 0.25 7.71 -17.56
C TYR A 38 -1.05 7.42 -16.82
N ASN A 39 -1.88 6.52 -17.37
CA ASN A 39 -3.12 6.02 -16.75
C ASN A 39 -3.92 7.12 -16.03
N ASP A 40 -4.18 8.27 -16.67
CA ASP A 40 -4.95 9.37 -16.08
C ASP A 40 -4.43 9.89 -14.73
N TRP A 41 -3.13 9.82 -14.48
CA TRP A 41 -2.50 10.64 -13.45
C TRP A 41 -2.34 12.06 -13.98
N TYR A 42 -2.81 13.04 -13.20
CA TYR A 42 -2.83 14.45 -13.56
C TYR A 42 -1.99 15.27 -12.59
N VAL A 43 -1.52 16.41 -13.07
CA VAL A 43 -1.01 17.46 -12.19
C VAL A 43 -2.18 18.13 -11.48
N SER A 44 -2.11 18.27 -10.15
CA SER A 44 -2.99 19.23 -9.46
C SER A 44 -2.56 20.66 -9.82
N LEU A 45 -3.50 21.45 -10.35
CA LEU A 45 -3.26 22.83 -10.81
C LEU A 45 -3.21 23.87 -9.67
N LYS A 46 -2.95 23.45 -8.43
CA LYS A 46 -2.72 24.38 -7.32
C LYS A 46 -1.47 25.22 -7.61
N SER A 47 -1.65 26.53 -7.70
CA SER A 47 -0.65 27.51 -8.21
C SER A 47 0.78 27.34 -7.67
N SER A 48 0.93 27.00 -6.38
CA SER A 48 2.26 26.83 -5.75
C SER A 48 2.87 25.44 -5.91
N GLU A 49 2.11 24.43 -6.36
CA GLU A 49 2.51 23.01 -6.39
C GLU A 49 2.31 22.40 -7.80
N ALA A 50 1.89 23.21 -8.77
CA ALA A 50 1.66 22.82 -10.16
C ALA A 50 2.91 22.99 -11.04
N ASN A 51 4.04 23.43 -10.48
CA ASN A 51 5.27 23.70 -11.22
C ASN A 51 6.49 22.87 -10.76
N GLY A 52 6.34 22.00 -9.75
CA GLY A 52 7.41 21.11 -9.29
C GLY A 52 7.79 19.99 -10.26
N VAL A 53 8.61 19.04 -9.84
CA VAL A 53 9.00 17.92 -10.72
C VAL A 53 8.06 16.73 -10.53
N SER A 54 7.64 16.12 -11.64
CA SER A 54 6.86 14.88 -11.67
C SER A 54 7.60 13.74 -10.96
N PRO A 55 6.92 12.91 -10.14
CA PRO A 55 7.43 11.60 -9.76
C PRO A 55 7.82 10.78 -10.99
N LYS A 56 8.93 10.06 -10.90
CA LYS A 56 9.45 9.25 -12.02
C LYS A 56 9.06 7.80 -11.88
N ILE A 57 8.86 7.10 -12.99
CA ILE A 57 8.67 5.65 -12.96
C ILE A 57 10.01 4.96 -12.92
N ALA A 58 10.24 4.09 -11.94
CA ALA A 58 11.41 3.21 -11.90
C ALA A 58 11.00 1.75 -12.06
N GLU A 59 11.90 0.96 -12.65
CA GLU A 59 11.69 -0.47 -12.84
C GLU A 59 11.75 -1.19 -11.48
N GLY A 60 10.93 -2.24 -11.36
CA GLY A 60 10.92 -3.13 -10.21
C GLY A 60 9.73 -2.88 -9.29
N ALA A 61 9.12 -3.97 -8.84
CA ALA A 61 7.99 -3.94 -7.93
C ALA A 61 8.43 -3.95 -6.47
N LEU A 62 7.61 -3.35 -5.60
CA LEU A 62 7.72 -3.56 -4.15
C LEU A 62 7.08 -4.88 -3.75
N PHE A 63 7.53 -5.41 -2.62
CA PHE A 63 7.09 -6.69 -2.09
C PHE A 63 6.63 -6.59 -0.65
N TYR A 64 5.49 -7.21 -0.36
CA TYR A 64 4.97 -7.54 0.96
C TYR A 64 4.25 -8.89 0.90
N THR A 65 4.56 -9.82 1.80
CA THR A 65 4.04 -11.19 1.74
C THR A 65 2.53 -11.21 1.93
N GLY A 66 1.80 -11.94 1.07
CA GLY A 66 0.35 -12.15 1.18
C GLY A 66 -0.50 -11.01 0.62
N TYR A 67 0.08 -9.83 0.38
CA TYR A 67 -0.62 -8.71 -0.23
C TYR A 67 -0.80 -8.93 -1.74
N ALA A 68 -2.00 -8.78 -2.27
CA ALA A 68 -2.28 -9.07 -3.67
C ALA A 68 -1.64 -8.09 -4.66
N GLY A 69 -1.31 -6.87 -4.23
CA GLY A 69 -0.59 -5.88 -5.05
C GLY A 69 0.93 -6.03 -5.00
N SER A 70 1.44 -7.07 -4.36
CA SER A 70 2.86 -7.33 -4.14
C SER A 70 3.53 -7.95 -5.36
N ASN A 71 4.77 -7.55 -5.65
CA ASN A 71 5.62 -8.09 -6.73
C ASN A 71 5.00 -7.97 -8.13
N ILE A 72 4.25 -6.89 -8.40
CA ILE A 72 3.64 -6.60 -9.70
C ILE A 72 4.09 -5.24 -10.20
N GLY A 73 4.53 -5.20 -11.45
CA GLY A 73 4.79 -3.98 -12.21
C GLY A 73 5.98 -3.17 -11.72
N ASN A 74 5.81 -1.85 -11.68
CA ASN A 74 6.84 -0.85 -11.44
C ASN A 74 6.44 0.07 -10.28
N VAL A 75 7.28 1.05 -9.96
CA VAL A 75 7.03 2.02 -8.88
C VAL A 75 7.08 3.45 -9.37
N ALA A 76 6.27 4.30 -8.76
CA ALA A 76 6.46 5.75 -8.79
C ALA A 76 7.49 6.15 -7.74
N VAL A 77 8.46 6.97 -8.12
CA VAL A 77 9.56 7.43 -7.28
C VAL A 77 9.35 8.90 -6.93
N LEU A 78 9.21 9.13 -5.64
CA LEU A 78 9.35 10.43 -4.99
C LEU A 78 10.83 10.64 -4.68
N ASP A 79 11.35 11.80 -5.05
CA ASP A 79 12.75 12.19 -4.92
C ASP A 79 12.89 13.12 -3.71
N SER A 80 13.75 12.74 -2.76
CA SER A 80 13.95 13.51 -1.53
C SER A 80 14.60 14.87 -1.78
N VAL A 81 15.28 15.08 -2.91
CA VAL A 81 15.86 16.41 -3.23
C VAL A 81 14.81 17.37 -3.81
N VAL A 82 13.64 16.86 -4.24
CA VAL A 82 12.56 17.67 -4.80
C VAL A 82 11.53 18.01 -3.73
N GLY A 83 11.03 19.25 -3.73
CA GLY A 83 9.92 19.65 -2.86
C GLY A 83 10.35 20.14 -1.47
N ALA A 84 11.64 20.42 -1.27
CA ALA A 84 12.15 21.11 -0.08
C ALA A 84 11.54 22.51 0.09
N THR A 85 11.18 23.17 -1.01
CA THR A 85 10.46 24.45 -1.06
C THR A 85 9.13 24.29 -1.77
N SER A 86 8.13 25.12 -1.42
CA SER A 86 6.79 25.04 -2.04
C SER A 86 6.84 25.08 -3.57
N ALA A 87 7.65 25.95 -4.16
CA ALA A 87 7.78 26.12 -5.61
C ALA A 87 8.27 24.86 -6.37
N THR A 88 8.90 23.91 -5.67
CA THR A 88 9.41 22.66 -6.28
C THR A 88 8.52 21.45 -5.99
N GLN A 89 7.45 21.64 -5.21
CA GLN A 89 6.53 20.56 -4.84
C GLN A 89 5.61 20.21 -6.01
N ARG A 90 5.22 18.94 -6.07
CA ARG A 90 4.28 18.41 -7.06
C ARG A 90 3.23 17.56 -6.36
N ILE A 91 1.97 17.76 -6.72
CA ILE A 91 0.89 16.82 -6.42
C ILE A 91 0.46 16.17 -7.73
N SER A 92 0.62 14.84 -7.78
CA SER A 92 0.12 14.01 -8.86
C SER A 92 -1.14 13.33 -8.38
N THR A 93 -2.25 13.54 -9.07
CA THR A 93 -3.60 13.11 -8.66
C THR A 93 -4.15 12.07 -9.62
N LYS A 94 -4.67 10.97 -9.06
CA LYS A 94 -5.49 9.98 -9.77
C LYS A 94 -6.88 9.96 -9.18
N ILE A 95 -7.88 10.40 -9.94
CA ILE A 95 -9.28 10.20 -9.55
C ILE A 95 -9.64 8.74 -9.78
N VAL A 96 -10.13 8.08 -8.73
CA VAL A 96 -10.53 6.67 -8.79
C VAL A 96 -11.96 6.61 -9.30
N LYS A 97 -12.20 5.70 -10.24
CA LYS A 97 -13.52 5.48 -10.82
C LYS A 97 -13.80 4.01 -11.02
N PHE A 98 -15.06 3.63 -10.83
CA PHE A 98 -15.59 2.33 -11.17
C PHE A 98 -16.71 2.47 -12.20
N GLY A 99 -16.33 2.43 -13.48
CA GLY A 99 -17.24 2.84 -14.55
C GLY A 99 -17.63 4.31 -14.38
N SER A 100 -18.92 4.58 -14.15
CA SER A 100 -19.44 5.93 -13.89
C SER A 100 -19.39 6.35 -12.42
N ASP A 101 -19.13 5.44 -11.48
CA ASP A 101 -18.95 5.78 -10.07
C ASP A 101 -17.59 6.46 -9.88
N THR A 102 -17.56 7.58 -9.17
CA THR A 102 -16.35 8.36 -8.87
C THR A 102 -15.83 8.10 -7.45
N LEU A 103 -16.20 6.96 -6.85
CA LEU A 103 -15.82 6.59 -5.49
C LEU A 103 -16.17 7.70 -4.49
N LYS A 104 -17.46 7.96 -4.32
CA LYS A 104 -17.92 9.06 -3.46
C LYS A 104 -17.86 8.66 -1.98
N ALA A 105 -17.61 9.66 -1.13
CA ALA A 105 -17.82 9.55 0.31
C ALA A 105 -19.33 9.43 0.59
N VAL A 106 -19.74 8.32 1.19
CA VAL A 106 -21.12 8.02 1.56
C VAL A 106 -21.16 7.76 3.05
N VAL A 107 -22.06 8.44 3.77
CA VAL A 107 -22.21 8.31 5.22
C VAL A 107 -22.40 6.83 5.61
N GLY A 108 -21.61 6.37 6.58
CA GLY A 108 -21.59 4.99 7.06
C GLY A 108 -20.75 4.03 6.19
N GLU A 109 -20.16 4.50 5.10
CA GLU A 109 -19.26 3.71 4.28
C GLU A 109 -17.78 4.05 4.54
N LYS A 110 -16.92 3.07 4.21
CA LYS A 110 -15.47 3.17 4.27
C LYS A 110 -14.86 3.07 2.88
N ILE A 111 -13.82 3.85 2.66
CA ILE A 111 -12.98 3.78 1.47
C ILE A 111 -11.57 3.44 1.91
N TYR A 112 -10.97 2.47 1.23
CA TYR A 112 -9.68 1.88 1.56
C TYR A 112 -8.71 2.11 0.41
N ALA A 113 -7.50 2.55 0.73
CA ALA A 113 -6.38 2.64 -0.20
C ALA A 113 -5.21 1.86 0.41
N ALA A 114 -4.97 0.67 -0.11
CA ALA A 114 -3.81 -0.15 0.22
C ALA A 114 -2.67 0.17 -0.76
N PHE A 115 -1.46 0.35 -0.26
CA PHE A 115 -0.28 0.62 -1.09
C PHE A 115 1.00 0.20 -0.39
N LEU A 116 2.00 -0.17 -1.20
CA LEU A 116 3.35 -0.40 -0.72
C LEU A 116 4.14 0.89 -0.84
N ALA A 117 4.93 1.19 0.19
CA ALA A 117 5.93 2.23 0.12
C ALA A 117 7.25 1.78 0.73
N ASN A 118 8.35 2.16 0.09
CA ASN A 118 9.70 2.05 0.62
C ASN A 118 10.21 3.48 0.80
N ILE A 119 10.35 3.93 2.05
CA ILE A 119 10.75 5.30 2.37
C ILE A 119 12.27 5.36 2.51
N SER A 120 12.92 6.22 1.73
CA SER A 120 14.38 6.30 1.71
C SER A 120 14.94 6.89 3.00
N SER A 121 16.06 6.35 3.47
CA SER A 121 16.87 6.92 4.57
C SER A 121 17.42 8.32 4.26
N HIS A 122 17.40 8.73 2.98
CA HIS A 122 17.80 10.06 2.51
C HIS A 122 16.63 11.05 2.45
N SER A 123 15.45 10.69 2.96
CA SER A 123 14.29 11.57 3.04
C SER A 123 14.50 12.79 3.93
N TYR A 124 13.77 13.86 3.68
CA TYR A 124 13.82 15.05 4.52
C TYR A 124 13.52 14.74 6.01
N ARG A 125 14.26 15.35 6.93
CA ARG A 125 14.24 15.04 8.39
C ARG A 125 13.05 15.66 9.15
N SER A 126 11.99 16.02 8.45
CA SER A 126 10.77 16.54 9.06
C SER A 126 9.55 15.97 8.36
N TYR A 127 8.42 15.92 9.07
CA TYR A 127 7.19 15.34 8.53
C TYR A 127 6.78 16.01 7.22
N ARG A 128 6.65 15.19 6.18
CA ARG A 128 6.14 15.59 4.88
C ARG A 128 5.22 14.49 4.39
N ASP A 129 4.07 14.91 3.87
CA ASP A 129 3.07 14.01 3.34
C ASP A 129 3.45 13.54 1.94
N PHE A 130 3.25 12.26 1.69
CA PHE A 130 3.63 11.60 0.43
C PHE A 130 2.45 10.88 -0.23
N PHE A 131 1.43 10.50 0.53
CA PHE A 131 0.20 9.88 0.04
C PHE A 131 -1.01 10.52 0.70
N THR A 132 -2.06 10.85 -0.06
CA THR A 132 -3.32 11.41 0.48
C THR A 132 -4.52 10.92 -0.33
N TYR A 133 -5.73 11.00 0.24
CA TYR A 133 -6.95 11.11 -0.56
C TYR A 133 -7.07 12.51 -1.17
N GLU A 134 -7.83 12.62 -2.25
CA GLU A 134 -8.09 13.87 -2.96
C GLU A 134 -9.54 13.95 -3.43
N GLY A 135 -10.19 15.11 -3.24
CA GLY A 135 -11.56 15.35 -3.71
C GLY A 135 -11.65 16.14 -5.01
N SER A 136 -10.54 16.61 -5.55
CA SER A 136 -10.49 17.52 -6.70
C SER A 136 -9.26 17.34 -7.58
N LYS A 137 -9.46 17.47 -8.90
CA LYS A 137 -8.36 17.44 -9.88
C LYS A 137 -7.54 18.73 -9.93
N THR A 138 -8.12 19.86 -9.51
CA THR A 138 -7.55 21.20 -9.77
C THR A 138 -7.20 21.95 -8.48
N SER A 139 -7.52 21.38 -7.32
CA SER A 139 -7.18 21.93 -6.01
C SER A 139 -6.42 20.92 -5.15
N SER A 140 -6.06 21.31 -3.93
CA SER A 140 -5.46 20.45 -2.91
C SER A 140 -6.49 20.20 -1.81
N MET A 141 -7.61 19.57 -2.13
CA MET A 141 -8.55 19.10 -1.10
C MET A 141 -8.03 17.78 -0.55
N THR A 142 -6.80 17.79 -0.04
CA THR A 142 -6.15 16.60 0.48
C THR A 142 -6.78 16.21 1.80
N ARG A 143 -7.18 14.96 1.95
CA ARG A 143 -7.55 14.37 3.24
C ARG A 143 -6.81 13.06 3.48
N GLY A 144 -6.77 12.60 4.73
CA GLY A 144 -6.05 11.37 5.07
C GLY A 144 -4.59 11.47 4.66
N ARG A 145 -3.90 12.51 5.15
CA ARG A 145 -2.53 12.82 4.75
C ARG A 145 -1.58 11.90 5.50
N VAL A 146 -0.90 11.02 4.78
CA VAL A 146 0.13 10.13 5.32
C VAL A 146 1.48 10.81 5.21
N PHE A 147 2.10 11.05 6.37
CA PHE A 147 3.41 11.68 6.50
C PHE A 147 4.48 10.65 6.82
N ALA A 148 5.68 10.90 6.32
CA ALA A 148 6.90 10.23 6.75
C ALA A 148 7.89 11.23 7.33
N LYS A 149 8.73 10.76 8.25
CA LYS A 149 9.91 11.45 8.77
C LYS A 149 10.96 10.40 9.06
N VAL A 150 12.21 10.65 8.69
CA VAL A 150 13.34 9.80 9.07
C VAL A 150 14.09 10.46 10.21
N SER A 151 14.61 9.67 11.15
CA SER A 151 15.49 10.15 12.22
C SER A 151 16.70 10.90 11.67
N THR A 152 17.32 11.74 12.49
CA THR A 152 18.47 12.57 12.07
C THR A 152 19.59 11.74 11.46
N ASP A 153 19.92 10.62 12.08
CA ASP A 153 20.96 9.67 11.67
C ASP A 153 20.55 8.73 10.53
N GLY A 154 19.28 8.75 10.10
CA GLY A 154 18.80 7.92 9.00
C GLY A 154 18.42 6.49 9.37
N SER A 155 18.39 6.15 10.66
CA SER A 155 18.21 4.76 11.14
C SER A 155 16.75 4.36 11.40
N GLU A 156 15.87 5.31 11.72
CA GLU A 156 14.48 5.04 12.08
C GLU A 156 13.49 5.81 11.19
N LEU A 157 12.34 5.19 10.93
CA LEU A 157 11.22 5.76 10.19
C LEU A 157 10.07 6.05 11.15
N PHE A 158 9.49 7.24 11.04
CA PHE A 158 8.27 7.64 11.71
C PHE A 158 7.19 7.91 10.67
N ILE A 159 6.01 7.33 10.89
CA ILE A 159 4.84 7.52 10.04
C ILE A 159 3.78 8.26 10.86
N ALA A 160 3.12 9.23 10.26
CA ALA A 160 2.03 9.95 10.90
C ALA A 160 0.84 10.13 9.95
N VAL A 161 -0.34 10.33 10.50
CA VAL A 161 -1.56 10.57 9.74
C VAL A 161 -2.38 11.73 10.29
N THR A 162 -3.01 12.49 9.40
CA THR A 162 -4.00 13.53 9.71
C THR A 162 -5.19 13.45 8.78
N LYS A 163 -6.33 13.99 9.19
CA LYS A 163 -7.42 14.29 8.25
C LYS A 163 -7.02 15.44 7.35
N ASN A 164 -6.68 16.62 7.86
CA ASN A 164 -6.02 17.65 7.03
C ASN A 164 -5.09 18.58 7.82
N SER A 165 -5.03 18.43 9.15
CA SER A 165 -4.23 19.33 9.97
C SER A 165 -2.74 19.26 9.62
N SER A 166 -2.05 20.39 9.80
CA SER A 166 -0.59 20.52 9.72
C SER A 166 0.09 20.54 11.10
N SER A 167 -0.70 20.59 12.18
CA SER A 167 -0.21 20.68 13.57
C SER A 167 -0.73 19.56 14.46
N GLU A 168 -1.84 18.91 14.08
CA GLU A 168 -2.45 17.81 14.81
C GLU A 168 -2.29 16.55 13.99
N TYR A 169 -1.43 15.65 14.45
CA TYR A 169 -1.21 14.35 13.83
C TYR A 169 -1.04 13.27 14.88
N VAL A 170 -1.37 12.04 14.50
CA VAL A 170 -1.07 10.85 15.29
C VAL A 170 0.07 10.12 14.61
N GLU A 171 1.10 9.76 15.37
CA GLU A 171 2.35 9.17 14.83
C GLU A 171 2.62 7.76 15.36
N SER A 172 3.43 7.00 14.62
CA SER A 172 3.73 5.58 14.82
C SER A 172 4.39 5.26 16.16
N SER A 173 5.06 6.23 16.79
CA SER A 173 5.64 6.09 18.14
C SER A 173 4.58 5.84 19.23
N SER A 174 3.31 6.17 18.95
CA SER A 174 2.18 5.88 19.83
C SER A 174 1.73 4.42 19.82
N ILE A 175 2.20 3.60 18.87
CA ILE A 175 1.88 2.17 18.78
C ILE A 175 2.94 1.37 19.57
N PRO A 176 2.57 0.73 20.69
CA PRO A 176 3.53 0.00 21.52
C PRO A 176 4.20 -1.15 20.75
N GLY A 177 5.53 -1.18 20.79
CA GLY A 177 6.33 -2.25 20.19
C GLY A 177 6.48 -2.17 18.66
N LEU A 178 5.95 -1.13 18.01
CA LEU A 178 6.17 -0.89 16.59
C LEU A 178 7.47 -0.10 16.38
N THR A 179 8.38 -0.65 15.59
CA THR A 179 9.57 0.05 15.09
C THR A 179 9.61 -0.07 13.57
N LEU A 180 9.80 1.04 12.88
CA LEU A 180 9.85 1.09 11.42
C LEU A 180 11.23 1.56 10.98
N TYR A 181 11.65 1.09 9.81
CA TYR A 181 12.98 1.36 9.28
C TYR A 181 12.87 1.93 7.87
N PRO A 182 13.70 2.92 7.51
CA PRO A 182 13.79 3.35 6.12
C PRO A 182 14.41 2.25 5.26
N ASP A 183 14.29 2.41 3.94
CA ASP A 183 14.76 1.49 2.91
C ASP A 183 14.11 0.08 2.99
N VAL A 184 13.02 -0.06 3.75
CA VAL A 184 12.20 -1.27 3.89
C VAL A 184 10.82 -1.06 3.26
N ASN A 185 10.30 -2.10 2.63
CA ASN A 185 8.94 -2.09 2.09
C ASN A 185 7.94 -2.24 3.23
N HIS A 186 7.06 -1.26 3.37
CA HIS A 186 5.94 -1.28 4.29
C HIS A 186 4.62 -1.32 3.53
N LEU A 187 3.63 -2.02 4.08
CA LEU A 187 2.26 -2.01 3.58
C LEU A 187 1.44 -1.05 4.42
N PHE A 188 0.80 -0.10 3.75
CA PHE A 188 -0.11 0.85 4.36
C PHE A 188 -1.52 0.62 3.86
N VAL A 189 -2.51 0.72 4.75
CA VAL A 189 -3.94 0.78 4.39
C VAL A 189 -4.52 2.05 4.99
N LEU A 190 -4.76 3.04 4.14
CA LEU A 190 -5.41 4.28 4.52
C LEU A 190 -6.92 4.14 4.36
N VAL A 191 -7.65 4.34 5.45
CA VAL A 191 -9.11 4.22 5.50
C VAL A 191 -9.72 5.58 5.78
N TYR A 192 -10.67 5.96 4.94
CA TYR A 192 -11.54 7.11 5.13
C TYR A 192 -12.93 6.58 5.52
N GLU A 193 -13.38 6.89 6.72
CA GLU A 193 -14.72 6.54 7.20
C GLU A 193 -15.58 7.80 7.26
N THR A 194 -16.66 7.80 6.49
CA THR A 194 -17.58 8.94 6.43
C THR A 194 -18.63 8.82 7.53
N ILE A 195 -18.68 9.82 8.42
CA ILE A 195 -19.62 9.89 9.54
C ILE A 195 -20.63 11.01 9.27
N ASP A 196 -21.86 10.85 9.72
CA ASP A 196 -22.87 11.89 9.59
C ASP A 196 -22.43 13.17 10.35
N GLY A 197 -22.36 14.30 9.64
CA GLY A 197 -21.81 15.56 10.13
C GLY A 197 -20.94 16.28 9.10
N SER A 198 -20.07 17.19 9.54
CA SER A 198 -19.29 18.07 8.63
C SER A 198 -17.81 18.25 8.98
N SER A 199 -17.38 17.71 10.12
CA SER A 199 -16.01 17.84 10.64
C SER A 199 -15.61 16.64 11.52
N ASN A 200 -16.16 15.47 11.25
CA ASN A 200 -16.10 14.30 12.12
C ASN A 200 -15.81 12.98 11.39
N ASP A 201 -15.51 13.02 10.09
CA ASP A 201 -14.96 11.87 9.40
C ASP A 201 -13.66 11.38 10.06
N ILE A 202 -13.45 10.07 10.03
CA ILE A 202 -12.34 9.41 10.71
C ILE A 202 -11.35 8.91 9.66
N ILE A 203 -10.07 9.22 9.88
CA ILE A 203 -8.98 8.61 9.11
C ILE A 203 -8.31 7.56 9.96
N THR A 204 -8.22 6.33 9.44
CA THR A 204 -7.39 5.29 10.05
C THR A 204 -6.28 4.88 9.09
N LEU A 205 -5.03 4.86 9.55
CA LEU A 205 -3.91 4.30 8.81
C LEU A 205 -3.44 3.04 9.51
N TYR A 206 -3.56 1.90 8.83
CA TYR A 206 -2.95 0.64 9.26
C TYR A 206 -1.54 0.55 8.70
N ILE A 207 -0.59 0.12 9.52
CA ILE A 207 0.83 -0.02 9.18
C ILE A 207 1.22 -1.48 9.35
N ASP A 208 1.73 -2.08 8.28
CA ASP A 208 2.08 -3.49 8.18
C ASP A 208 1.01 -4.40 8.80
N PRO A 209 -0.24 -4.33 8.30
CA PRO A 209 -1.33 -5.11 8.86
C PRO A 209 -1.06 -6.61 8.75
N ASP A 210 -1.47 -7.35 9.78
CA ASP A 210 -1.42 -8.81 9.76
C ASP A 210 -2.52 -9.32 8.84
N LEU A 211 -2.13 -9.77 7.64
CA LEU A 211 -3.08 -10.17 6.59
C LEU A 211 -3.89 -11.43 6.91
N THR A 212 -3.60 -12.09 8.04
CA THR A 212 -4.42 -13.22 8.54
C THR A 212 -5.58 -12.76 9.43
N LYS A 213 -5.62 -11.48 9.80
CA LYS A 213 -6.60 -10.89 10.71
C LYS A 213 -7.57 -9.96 9.98
N SER A 214 -8.81 -9.90 10.48
CA SER A 214 -9.80 -8.93 10.02
C SER A 214 -9.41 -7.49 10.40
N GLU A 215 -10.04 -6.49 9.78
CA GLU A 215 -9.83 -5.05 10.08
C GLU A 215 -9.97 -4.73 11.58
N ALA A 216 -10.94 -5.36 12.26
CA ALA A 216 -11.26 -5.11 13.66
C ALA A 216 -10.18 -5.64 14.62
N GLU A 217 -9.44 -6.67 14.21
CA GLU A 217 -8.41 -7.33 15.00
C GLU A 217 -7.02 -6.70 14.84
N GLN A 218 -6.86 -5.76 13.91
CA GLN A 218 -5.60 -5.06 13.68
C GLN A 218 -5.28 -4.09 14.83
N THR A 219 -4.03 -4.14 15.29
CA THR A 219 -3.51 -3.31 16.39
C THR A 219 -2.60 -2.19 15.93
N ASN A 220 -1.86 -2.40 14.83
CA ASN A 220 -0.91 -1.42 14.30
C ASN A 220 -1.65 -0.38 13.45
N LYS A 221 -2.38 0.52 14.12
CA LYS A 221 -3.16 1.56 13.46
C LYS A 221 -3.05 2.92 14.15
N LEU A 222 -3.08 3.96 13.34
CA LEU A 222 -3.17 5.35 13.76
C LEU A 222 -4.56 5.86 13.39
N VAL A 223 -5.23 6.55 14.32
CA VAL A 223 -6.58 7.09 14.10
C VAL A 223 -6.53 8.60 14.26
N ALA A 224 -6.74 9.33 13.17
CA ALA A 224 -6.80 10.79 13.18
C ALA A 224 -8.25 11.28 13.14
N THR A 225 -8.55 12.20 14.06
CA THR A 225 -9.89 12.77 14.30
C THR A 225 -9.85 14.29 14.41
N ASP A 226 -8.89 14.96 13.74
CA ASP A 226 -8.85 16.42 13.73
C ASP A 226 -10.11 17.04 13.12
N SER A 227 -10.46 18.24 13.60
CA SER A 227 -11.74 18.91 13.35
C SER A 227 -11.86 19.59 11.98
N GLN A 228 -10.92 19.33 11.08
CA GLN A 228 -10.92 19.90 9.72
C GLN A 228 -12.20 19.51 8.97
N THR A 229 -12.59 20.30 7.96
CA THR A 229 -13.82 20.01 7.20
C THR A 229 -13.71 18.71 6.42
N ASP A 230 -14.79 17.95 6.41
CA ASP A 230 -14.94 16.68 5.69
C ASP A 230 -15.07 16.88 4.17
N TYR A 231 -15.04 15.79 3.41
CA TYR A 231 -15.39 15.84 2.00
C TYR A 231 -16.89 16.06 1.80
N SER A 232 -17.26 16.88 0.81
CA SER A 232 -18.66 16.94 0.37
C SER A 232 -19.11 15.59 -0.17
N ALA A 233 -20.37 15.20 0.05
CA ALA A 233 -20.95 13.95 -0.49
C ALA A 233 -20.91 13.86 -2.03
N THR A 234 -20.69 14.97 -2.72
CA THR A 234 -20.55 15.03 -4.18
C THR A 234 -19.11 14.93 -4.68
N ALA A 235 -18.11 14.99 -3.80
CA ALA A 235 -16.71 14.90 -4.19
C ALA A 235 -16.41 13.50 -4.71
N GLY A 236 -15.82 13.42 -5.91
CA GLY A 236 -15.22 12.18 -6.39
C GLY A 236 -13.88 12.00 -5.72
N LEU A 237 -13.62 10.83 -5.14
CA LEU A 237 -12.39 10.59 -4.41
C LEU A 237 -11.33 9.94 -5.30
N GLY A 238 -10.13 10.51 -5.19
CA GLY A 238 -8.91 10.04 -5.77
C GLY A 238 -7.83 9.87 -4.73
N ILE A 239 -6.64 9.57 -5.22
CA ILE A 239 -5.42 9.49 -4.44
C ILE A 239 -4.39 10.45 -5.01
N ASN A 240 -3.51 10.93 -4.15
CA ASN A 240 -2.37 11.74 -4.53
C ASN A 240 -1.07 11.04 -4.17
N LEU A 241 -0.07 11.18 -5.04
CA LEU A 241 1.34 11.08 -4.68
C LEU A 241 1.92 12.49 -4.59
N ARG A 242 2.61 12.78 -3.49
CA ARG A 242 3.12 14.12 -3.18
C ARG A 242 4.65 14.15 -3.19
N GLN A 243 5.20 14.83 -4.19
CA GLN A 243 6.63 15.13 -4.27
C GLN A 243 6.95 16.31 -3.34
N ARG A 244 7.40 16.00 -2.11
CA ARG A 244 7.50 16.98 -1.03
C ARG A 244 8.69 16.77 -0.09
N GLY A 245 9.83 16.36 -0.63
CA GLY A 245 11.08 16.10 0.11
C GLY A 245 11.14 14.72 0.76
N ILE A 246 10.08 13.91 0.68
CA ILE A 246 10.15 12.49 1.02
C ILE A 246 10.66 11.73 -0.19
N GLY A 247 11.78 11.02 0.00
CA GLY A 247 12.25 10.05 -0.96
C GLY A 247 11.49 8.76 -0.74
N ALA A 248 10.75 8.27 -1.73
CA ALA A 248 10.01 7.03 -1.59
C ALA A 248 9.80 6.34 -2.93
N GLN A 249 9.79 5.01 -2.91
CA GLN A 249 9.15 4.23 -3.97
C GLN A 249 7.74 3.90 -3.52
N VAL A 250 6.74 4.09 -4.38
CA VAL A 250 5.34 3.77 -4.11
C VAL A 250 4.80 2.90 -5.24
N GLY A 251 4.14 1.80 -4.89
CA GLY A 251 3.60 0.85 -5.86
C GLY A 251 2.55 -0.07 -5.25
N GLY A 252 2.05 -1.02 -6.05
CA GLY A 252 1.09 -2.00 -5.57
C GLY A 252 -0.22 -1.36 -5.08
N ILE A 253 -0.66 -0.23 -5.64
CA ILE A 253 -1.80 0.52 -5.10
C ILE A 253 -3.11 -0.20 -5.44
N ARG A 254 -3.98 -0.38 -4.44
CA ARG A 254 -5.33 -0.94 -4.58
C ARG A 254 -6.32 -0.08 -3.79
N VAL A 255 -7.36 0.42 -4.46
CA VAL A 255 -8.40 1.26 -3.85
C VAL A 255 -9.77 0.61 -3.99
N GLY A 256 -10.57 0.60 -2.93
CA GLY A 256 -11.89 -0.03 -2.93
C GLY A 256 -12.69 0.25 -1.65
N LYS A 257 -13.82 -0.45 -1.48
CA LYS A 257 -14.74 -0.28 -0.34
C LYS A 257 -14.73 -1.45 0.65
N SER A 258 -13.73 -2.32 0.57
CA SER A 258 -13.62 -3.49 1.44
C SER A 258 -12.17 -3.81 1.77
N TRP A 259 -11.89 -4.02 3.06
CA TRP A 259 -10.61 -4.41 3.63
C TRP A 259 -9.99 -5.61 2.90
N ASP A 260 -10.67 -6.75 2.92
CA ASP A 260 -10.16 -7.98 2.31
C ASP A 260 -9.96 -7.83 0.81
N LYS A 261 -10.82 -7.06 0.14
CA LYS A 261 -10.73 -6.85 -1.30
C LYS A 261 -9.51 -6.03 -1.68
N VAL A 262 -9.16 -4.98 -0.94
CA VAL A 262 -7.95 -4.21 -1.24
C VAL A 262 -6.68 -4.94 -0.83
N LEU A 263 -6.72 -5.85 0.16
CA LEU A 263 -5.54 -6.55 0.65
C LEU A 263 -5.25 -7.89 -0.03
N LEU A 264 -6.28 -8.70 -0.21
CA LEU A 264 -6.17 -10.09 -0.61
C LEU A 264 -6.75 -10.26 -2.01
N ASP A 265 -6.26 -11.29 -2.70
CA ASP A 265 -6.87 -11.75 -3.94
C ASP A 265 -7.92 -12.81 -3.57
N ILE A 266 -8.99 -12.36 -2.90
CA ILE A 266 -10.15 -13.21 -2.62
C ILE A 266 -11.15 -13.00 -3.76
N PRO A 267 -11.21 -13.91 -4.74
CA PRO A 267 -12.31 -13.89 -5.67
C PRO A 267 -13.61 -14.29 -4.98
N ASN A 268 -14.69 -13.72 -5.50
CA ASN A 268 -16.03 -14.13 -5.12
C ASN A 268 -16.19 -15.63 -5.40
N ALA A 269 -16.89 -16.35 -4.52
CA ALA A 269 -17.02 -17.81 -4.46
C ALA A 269 -17.63 -18.51 -5.70
N VAL A 270 -17.61 -17.89 -6.88
CA VAL A 270 -17.96 -18.48 -8.19
C VAL A 270 -16.72 -18.69 -9.08
N ASN A 271 -15.56 -18.17 -8.68
CA ASN A 271 -14.28 -18.54 -9.29
C ASN A 271 -13.27 -18.79 -8.18
N THR A 272 -13.04 -20.05 -7.83
CA THR A 272 -11.84 -20.44 -7.08
C THR A 272 -10.63 -20.38 -8.02
N PRO A 273 -9.69 -19.42 -7.91
CA PRO A 273 -8.37 -19.57 -8.45
C PRO A 273 -7.74 -20.63 -7.57
N LYS A 274 -7.61 -21.80 -8.16
CA LYS A 274 -6.69 -22.81 -7.68
C LYS A 274 -5.28 -22.25 -7.86
N ASN A 275 -4.78 -21.45 -6.92
CA ASN A 275 -3.37 -21.09 -6.81
C ASN A 275 -3.01 -20.47 -5.45
N GLY A 276 -2.87 -21.33 -4.44
CA GLY A 276 -1.87 -21.09 -3.39
C GLY A 276 -0.50 -21.08 -4.07
N SER A 277 -0.02 -19.91 -4.48
CA SER A 277 1.33 -19.78 -4.99
C SER A 277 2.28 -19.94 -3.81
N THR A 278 3.14 -20.95 -3.87
CA THR A 278 4.16 -21.18 -2.87
C THR A 278 5.21 -20.09 -3.03
N THR A 279 5.39 -19.24 -2.03
CA THR A 279 6.27 -18.06 -2.10
C THR A 279 7.56 -18.25 -1.30
N ILE A 280 8.65 -17.64 -1.77
CA ILE A 280 9.96 -17.60 -1.10
C ILE A 280 10.34 -16.12 -0.95
N TRP A 281 10.69 -15.65 0.25
CA TRP A 281 11.17 -14.29 0.50
C TRP A 281 12.31 -14.25 1.51
N THR A 282 12.92 -13.08 1.72
CA THR A 282 14.00 -12.89 2.69
C THR A 282 13.64 -11.86 3.75
N SER A 283 14.17 -12.04 4.96
CA SER A 283 14.14 -11.08 6.06
C SER A 283 15.48 -11.13 6.78
N GLY A 284 16.34 -10.15 6.51
CA GLY A 284 17.75 -10.20 6.89
C GLY A 284 18.44 -11.46 6.34
N LYS A 285 18.94 -12.31 7.26
CA LYS A 285 19.57 -13.60 6.95
C LYS A 285 18.60 -14.77 6.82
N ASN A 286 17.32 -14.55 7.07
CA ASN A 286 16.29 -15.58 7.00
C ASN A 286 15.72 -15.69 5.60
N ILE A 287 15.51 -16.92 5.14
CA ILE A 287 14.71 -17.25 3.97
C ILE A 287 13.41 -17.84 4.46
N MET A 288 12.32 -17.26 4.01
CA MET A 288 10.98 -17.53 4.51
C MET A 288 10.13 -18.16 3.40
N THR A 289 9.21 -19.03 3.80
CA THR A 289 8.24 -19.69 2.91
C THR A 289 6.87 -19.74 3.58
N ASN A 290 5.80 -19.80 2.79
CA ASN A 290 4.42 -19.85 3.32
C ASN A 290 3.95 -21.26 3.68
N ASN A 291 4.80 -22.28 3.51
CA ASN A 291 4.47 -23.68 3.76
C ASN A 291 5.68 -24.43 4.30
N LYS A 292 5.45 -25.61 4.91
CA LYS A 292 6.52 -26.53 5.27
C LYS A 292 7.08 -27.22 4.02
N GLY A 293 8.36 -27.52 4.00
CA GLY A 293 8.97 -28.20 2.86
C GLY A 293 10.48 -28.27 2.92
N THR A 294 11.12 -28.38 1.75
CA THR A 294 12.57 -28.43 1.61
C THR A 294 13.07 -27.25 0.80
N ILE A 295 13.93 -26.43 1.41
CA ILE A 295 14.66 -25.34 0.75
C ILE A 295 16.02 -25.86 0.27
N LYS A 296 16.36 -25.54 -0.97
CA LYS A 296 17.72 -25.63 -1.53
C LYS A 296 18.17 -24.25 -1.99
N ILE A 297 19.39 -23.86 -1.66
CA ILE A 297 19.97 -22.57 -2.01
C ILE A 297 21.19 -22.80 -2.88
N PHE A 298 21.29 -22.06 -3.96
CA PHE A 298 22.38 -22.12 -4.93
C PHE A 298 23.03 -20.75 -5.07
N ASN A 299 24.34 -20.73 -5.33
CA ASN A 299 25.01 -19.52 -5.81
C ASN A 299 24.65 -19.27 -7.30
N LEU A 300 25.10 -18.14 -7.84
CA LEU A 300 24.83 -17.78 -9.24
C LEU A 300 25.54 -18.66 -10.28
N THR A 301 26.53 -19.47 -9.86
CA THR A 301 27.18 -20.45 -10.74
C THR A 301 26.48 -21.81 -10.70
N GLY A 302 25.36 -21.93 -9.97
CA GLY A 302 24.56 -23.15 -9.87
C GLY A 302 25.03 -24.17 -8.85
N ALA A 303 26.04 -23.85 -8.02
CA ALA A 303 26.49 -24.74 -6.95
C ALA A 303 25.50 -24.69 -5.76
N GLU A 304 25.07 -25.86 -5.28
CA GLU A 304 24.22 -25.99 -4.09
C GLU A 304 25.03 -25.63 -2.84
N LEU A 305 24.55 -24.65 -2.07
CA LEU A 305 25.17 -24.17 -0.84
C LEU A 305 24.48 -24.77 0.40
N ILE A 306 23.16 -24.89 0.36
CA ILE A 306 22.34 -25.33 1.50
C ILE A 306 21.19 -26.20 0.97
N SER A 307 20.88 -27.29 1.69
CA SER A 307 19.66 -28.08 1.50
C SER A 307 19.10 -28.45 2.88
N ALA A 308 17.94 -27.90 3.23
CA ALA A 308 17.36 -28.05 4.56
C ALA A 308 15.83 -28.16 4.51
N LYS A 309 15.26 -28.88 5.49
CA LYS A 309 13.82 -28.79 5.76
C LYS A 309 13.53 -27.45 6.44
N THR A 310 12.35 -26.91 6.17
CA THR A 310 11.85 -25.69 6.80
C THR A 310 10.38 -25.85 7.14
N ASP A 311 9.97 -25.22 8.24
CA ASP A 311 8.57 -25.08 8.64
C ASP A 311 8.01 -23.68 8.31
N GLY A 312 8.67 -22.95 7.40
CA GLY A 312 8.31 -21.59 6.98
C GLY A 312 9.42 -20.55 7.16
N CYS A 313 10.50 -20.90 7.87
CA CYS A 313 11.68 -20.06 8.06
C CYS A 313 12.97 -20.91 8.05
N LEU A 314 14.01 -20.41 7.40
CA LEU A 314 15.37 -20.95 7.41
C LEU A 314 16.36 -19.80 7.60
N THR A 315 16.98 -19.72 8.78
CA THR A 315 18.08 -18.80 9.04
C THR A 315 19.36 -19.29 8.39
N THR A 316 20.07 -18.41 7.68
CA THR A 316 21.32 -18.75 6.98
C THR A 316 22.51 -17.97 7.53
N ASN A 317 23.71 -18.52 7.38
CA ASN A 317 24.97 -17.81 7.62
C ASN A 317 25.63 -17.36 6.30
N LEU A 318 24.85 -17.29 5.23
CA LEU A 318 25.34 -16.84 3.92
C LEU A 318 25.73 -15.37 3.98
N SER A 319 26.77 -15.01 3.22
CA SER A 319 27.18 -13.63 3.02
C SER A 319 26.09 -12.83 2.31
N LYS A 320 26.10 -11.50 2.49
CA LYS A 320 25.25 -10.60 1.71
C LYS A 320 25.47 -10.84 0.20
N GLY A 321 24.40 -11.00 -0.56
CA GLY A 321 24.50 -11.31 -1.99
C GLY A 321 23.24 -11.92 -2.60
N LEU A 322 23.34 -12.24 -3.89
CA LEU A 322 22.27 -12.84 -4.69
C LEU A 322 22.38 -14.37 -4.72
N TYR A 323 21.23 -15.02 -4.53
CA TYR A 323 21.12 -16.48 -4.51
C TYR A 323 19.89 -16.94 -5.28
N ILE A 324 19.93 -18.20 -5.72
CA ILE A 324 18.76 -18.89 -6.27
C ILE A 324 18.25 -19.85 -5.19
N VAL A 325 16.96 -19.80 -4.89
CA VAL A 325 16.31 -20.70 -3.94
C VAL A 325 15.30 -21.57 -4.67
N ARG A 326 15.41 -22.88 -4.49
CA ARG A 326 14.39 -23.85 -4.87
C ARG A 326 13.71 -24.38 -3.63
N PHE A 327 12.42 -24.16 -3.50
CA PHE A 327 11.60 -24.70 -2.43
C PHE A 327 10.68 -25.79 -2.97
N ASN A 328 10.66 -26.95 -2.32
CA ASN A 328 9.72 -28.03 -2.62
C ASN A 328 8.78 -28.16 -1.41
N ASN A 329 7.52 -27.80 -1.62
CA ASN A 329 6.47 -27.91 -0.63
C ASN A 329 6.13 -29.39 -0.37
N VAL A 330 5.58 -29.69 0.82
CA VAL A 330 5.11 -31.04 1.18
C VAL A 330 4.00 -31.57 0.27
N ASP A 331 3.26 -30.68 -0.41
CA ASP A 331 2.26 -31.03 -1.43
C ASP A 331 2.88 -31.40 -2.80
N GLY A 332 4.21 -31.39 -2.91
CA GLY A 332 4.94 -31.71 -4.14
C GLY A 332 5.14 -30.52 -5.10
N LYS A 333 4.62 -29.33 -4.79
CA LYS A 333 4.81 -28.13 -5.61
C LYS A 333 6.21 -27.55 -5.42
N THR A 334 6.91 -27.30 -6.52
CA THR A 334 8.23 -26.67 -6.52
C THR A 334 8.12 -25.20 -6.95
N THR A 335 8.74 -24.32 -6.18
CA THR A 335 8.97 -22.91 -6.52
C THR A 335 10.47 -22.65 -6.63
N VAL A 336 10.86 -21.85 -7.62
CA VAL A 336 12.22 -21.31 -7.74
C VAL A 336 12.14 -19.79 -7.69
N SER A 337 13.00 -19.15 -6.89
CA SER A 337 13.07 -17.70 -6.80
C SER A 337 14.52 -17.22 -6.72
N LYS A 338 14.78 -16.04 -7.27
CA LYS A 338 16.04 -15.32 -7.05
C LYS A 338 15.82 -14.40 -5.85
N ILE A 339 16.72 -14.47 -4.87
CA ILE A 339 16.63 -13.69 -3.64
C ILE A 339 17.90 -12.87 -3.41
N SER A 340 17.76 -11.77 -2.66
CA SER A 340 18.88 -11.03 -2.09
C SER A 340 18.87 -11.24 -0.58
N LEU A 341 19.99 -11.70 -0.03
CA LEU A 341 20.23 -11.71 1.43
C LEU A 341 21.00 -10.43 1.79
N ASN A 342 20.51 -9.71 2.79
CA ASN A 342 21.11 -8.47 3.31
C ASN A 342 21.81 -8.72 4.64
#